data_AF-A0A0E0R8H9-F1
#
_entry.id   AF-A0A0E0R8H9-F1
#
_cell.length_a   1.000
_cell.length_b   1.000
_cell.length_c   1.000
_cell.angle_alpha   90.00
_cell.angle_beta   90.00
_cell.angle_gamma   90.00
#
_symmetry.space_group_name_H-M   'P 1'
#
loop_
_entity.id
_entity.type
_entity.pdbx_description
1 polymer ?
#
loop_
_entity_poly.entity_id
_entity_poly.type
_entity_poly.pdbx_seq_one_letter_code
_entity_poly.pdbx_strand_id
1 'polypeptide(L)'
;MGIDPSFGIGCLGKVNVMYEDDMELMVKFYQFVAKEEMAIDEAELDPIEFAEKIHAQHKLQEQQLKMLIQMRKYNPESQSVILETLRKQLESANFDTDASILTPEQIQEIVEN
;
A
#
# COMPACT_ATOMS: atom_id res chain seq x y z
N MET A 1 13.95 -27.73 -18.37
CA MET A 1 12.81 -26.79 -18.44
C MET A 1 13.39 -25.40 -18.61
N GLY A 2 13.16 -24.78 -19.76
CA GLY A 2 13.51 -23.37 -20.01
C GLY A 2 12.31 -22.73 -20.67
N ILE A 3 11.90 -21.57 -20.16
CA ILE A 3 10.85 -20.76 -20.81
C ILE A 3 11.44 -20.25 -22.13
N ASP A 4 10.70 -20.41 -23.23
CA ASP A 4 11.08 -19.88 -24.54
C ASP A 4 11.33 -18.36 -24.41
N PRO A 5 12.51 -17.83 -24.80
CA PRO A 5 12.78 -16.39 -24.78
C PRO A 5 11.72 -15.57 -25.53
N SER A 6 11.10 -16.18 -26.55
CA SER A 6 10.01 -15.61 -27.32
C SER A 6 8.72 -15.45 -26.51
N PHE A 7 8.51 -16.29 -25.49
CA PHE A 7 7.37 -16.21 -24.58
C PHE A 7 7.44 -14.94 -23.73
N GLY A 8 8.62 -14.62 -23.17
CA GLY A 8 8.83 -13.39 -22.40
C GLY A 8 8.54 -12.14 -23.23
N ILE A 9 9.09 -12.08 -24.46
CA ILE A 9 8.88 -10.96 -25.39
C ILE A 9 7.40 -10.87 -25.84
N GLY A 10 6.75 -12.00 -26.10
CA GLY A 10 5.33 -12.06 -26.46
C GLY A 10 4.39 -11.65 -25.34
N CYS A 11 4.82 -11.77 -24.08
CA CYS A 11 4.07 -11.27 -22.93
C CYS A 11 4.15 -9.74 -22.79
N LEU A 12 5.26 -9.09 -23.15
CA LEU A 12 5.40 -7.62 -23.07
C LEU A 12 4.37 -6.89 -23.95
N GLY A 13 4.10 -7.43 -25.16
CA GLY A 13 3.04 -6.89 -26.03
C GLY A 13 1.63 -7.04 -25.44
N LYS A 14 1.40 -8.03 -24.57
CA LYS A 14 0.12 -8.21 -23.87
C LYS A 14 -0.03 -7.26 -22.69
N VAL A 15 1.07 -6.93 -22.00
CA VAL A 15 1.06 -5.98 -20.87
C VAL A 15 0.59 -4.61 -21.34
N ASN A 16 1.10 -4.11 -22.46
CA ASN A 16 0.68 -2.83 -23.04
C ASN A 16 -0.75 -2.82 -23.61
N VAL A 17 -1.36 -3.99 -23.82
CA VAL A 17 -2.77 -4.13 -24.29
C VAL A 17 -3.73 -4.34 -23.13
N MET A 18 -3.25 -4.88 -22.01
CA MET A 18 -4.05 -5.20 -20.81
C MET A 18 -4.13 -4.07 -19.79
N TYR A 19 -3.13 -3.19 -19.76
CA TYR A 19 -3.06 -2.10 -18.79
C TYR A 19 -2.89 -0.77 -19.53
N GLU A 20 -3.66 0.24 -19.13
CA GLU A 20 -3.68 1.55 -19.78
C GLU A 20 -2.38 2.32 -19.56
N ASP A 21 -1.77 2.18 -18.38
CA ASP A 21 -0.49 2.79 -18.03
C ASP A 21 0.30 1.98 -16.98
N ASP A 22 1.54 2.41 -16.74
CA ASP A 22 2.44 1.80 -15.76
C ASP A 22 1.86 1.84 -14.34
N MET A 23 1.09 2.87 -14.00
CA MET A 23 0.49 3.00 -12.68
C MET A 23 -0.59 1.94 -12.47
N GLU A 24 -1.45 1.70 -13.45
CA GLU A 24 -2.46 0.65 -13.40
C GLU A 24 -1.82 -0.73 -13.28
N LEU A 25 -0.77 -1.00 -14.07
CA LEU A 25 0.01 -2.23 -13.95
C LEU A 25 0.54 -2.41 -12.53
N MET A 26 1.18 -1.39 -11.96
CA MET A 26 1.75 -1.47 -10.61
C MET A 26 0.69 -1.69 -9.54
N VAL A 27 -0.47 -1.01 -9.64
CA VAL A 27 -1.59 -1.22 -8.72
C VAL A 27 -2.07 -2.67 -8.78
N LYS A 28 -2.25 -3.24 -9.97
CA LYS A 28 -2.69 -4.63 -10.15
C LYS A 28 -1.65 -5.62 -9.68
N PHE A 29 -0.37 -5.33 -9.91
CA PHE A 29 0.74 -6.13 -9.42
C PHE A 29 0.78 -6.18 -7.89
N TYR A 30 0.73 -5.03 -7.21
CA TYR A 30 0.71 -5.01 -5.74
C TYR A 30 -0.54 -5.68 -5.15
N GLN A 31 -1.71 -5.55 -5.80
CA GLN A 31 -2.91 -6.30 -5.42
C GLN A 31 -2.73 -7.81 -5.55
N PHE A 32 -1.99 -8.26 -6.55
CA PHE A 32 -1.67 -9.68 -6.71
C PHE A 32 -0.70 -10.16 -5.61
N VAL A 33 0.40 -9.43 -5.38
CA VAL A 33 1.39 -9.75 -4.34
C VAL A 33 0.73 -9.80 -2.96
N ALA A 34 -0.15 -8.85 -2.62
CA ALA A 34 -0.87 -8.86 -1.35
C ALA A 34 -1.75 -10.11 -1.17
N LYS A 35 -2.38 -10.60 -2.24
CA LYS A 35 -3.17 -11.84 -2.19
C LYS A 35 -2.29 -13.07 -2.05
N GLU A 36 -1.14 -13.08 -2.71
CA GLU A 36 -0.16 -14.15 -2.59
C GLU A 36 0.39 -14.22 -1.17
N GLU A 37 0.73 -13.08 -0.56
CA GLU A 37 1.17 -12.99 0.84
C GLU A 37 0.10 -13.54 1.80
N MET A 38 -1.17 -13.15 1.62
CA MET A 38 -2.27 -13.70 2.44
C MET A 38 -2.44 -15.23 2.27
N ALA A 39 -2.25 -15.75 1.06
CA ALA A 39 -2.34 -17.19 0.81
C ALA A 39 -1.15 -17.97 1.43
N ILE A 40 0.03 -17.36 1.47
CA ILE A 40 1.20 -17.91 2.16
C ILE A 40 0.94 -17.90 3.67
N ASP A 41 0.47 -16.78 4.22
CA ASP A 41 0.11 -16.66 5.65
C ASP A 41 -0.92 -17.72 6.07
N GLU A 42 -1.97 -17.94 5.26
CA GLU A 42 -2.99 -18.96 5.52
C GLU A 42 -2.40 -20.39 5.51
N ALA A 43 -1.37 -20.63 4.70
CA ALA A 43 -0.73 -21.93 4.59
C ALA A 43 0.32 -22.18 5.70
N GLU A 44 0.95 -21.13 6.22
CA GLU A 44 2.03 -21.21 7.20
C GLU A 44 1.57 -21.08 8.66
N LEU A 45 0.53 -20.29 8.92
CA LEU A 45 0.08 -19.95 10.27
C LEU A 45 -1.03 -20.88 10.76
N ASP A 46 -1.14 -21.03 12.08
CA ASP A 46 -2.32 -21.65 12.68
C ASP A 46 -3.57 -20.79 12.44
N PRO A 47 -4.79 -21.38 12.36
CA PRO A 47 -6.01 -20.63 12.03
C PRO A 47 -6.30 -19.42 12.93
N ILE A 48 -5.89 -19.48 14.20
CA ILE A 48 -6.06 -18.38 15.16
C ILE A 48 -5.06 -17.26 14.86
N GLU A 49 -3.79 -17.60 14.66
CA GLU A 49 -2.72 -16.65 14.34
C GLU A 49 -2.99 -15.93 13.02
N PHE A 50 -3.46 -16.67 12.01
CA PHE A 50 -3.90 -16.10 10.74
C PHE A 50 -5.06 -15.11 10.93
N ALA A 51 -6.10 -15.49 11.67
CA ALA A 51 -7.25 -14.63 11.93
C ALA A 51 -6.86 -13.35 12.68
N GLU A 52 -5.94 -13.45 13.64
CA GLU A 52 -5.40 -12.30 14.38
C GLU A 52 -4.60 -11.36 13.46
N LYS A 53 -3.72 -11.90 12.62
CA LYS A 53 -2.94 -11.13 11.64
C LYS A 53 -3.85 -10.36 10.68
N ILE A 54 -4.84 -11.05 10.11
CA ILE A 54 -5.84 -10.45 9.21
C ILE A 54 -6.64 -9.35 9.91
N HIS A 55 -7.06 -9.58 11.16
CA HIS A 55 -7.78 -8.57 11.93
C HIS A 55 -6.92 -7.32 12.19
N ALA A 56 -5.66 -7.50 12.56
CA ALA A 56 -4.72 -6.40 12.76
C ALA A 56 -4.52 -5.60 11.46
N GLN A 57 -4.34 -6.29 10.33
CA GLN A 57 -4.17 -5.66 9.02
C GLN A 57 -5.42 -4.86 8.60
N HIS A 58 -6.62 -5.41 8.80
CA HIS A 58 -7.87 -4.69 8.53
C HIS A 58 -8.00 -3.43 9.39
N LYS A 59 -7.68 -3.51 10.68
CA LYS A 59 -7.73 -2.37 11.59
C LYS A 59 -6.77 -1.26 11.17
N LEU A 60 -5.55 -1.62 10.75
CA LEU A 60 -4.56 -0.68 10.21
C LEU A 60 -5.08 0.01 8.94
N GLN A 61 -5.65 -0.75 7.99
CA GLN A 61 -6.24 -0.19 6.78
C GLN A 61 -7.39 0.78 7.06
N GLU A 62 -8.25 0.47 8.03
CA GLU A 62 -9.31 1.38 8.45
C GLU A 62 -8.76 2.70 9.01
N GLN A 63 -7.67 2.64 9.77
CA GLN A 63 -7.01 3.83 10.32
C GLN A 63 -6.39 4.69 9.21
N GLN A 64 -5.67 4.06 8.26
CA GLN A 64 -5.14 4.74 7.07
C GLN A 64 -6.25 5.41 6.25
N LEU A 65 -7.38 4.72 6.03
CA LEU A 65 -8.51 5.28 5.30
C LEU A 65 -9.10 6.50 6.01
N LYS A 66 -9.28 6.42 7.34
CA LYS A 66 -9.75 7.55 8.15
C LYS A 66 -8.80 8.75 8.03
N MET A 67 -7.50 8.52 8.11
CA MET A 67 -6.46 9.56 7.90
C MET A 67 -6.60 10.21 6.52
N LEU A 68 -6.69 9.43 5.44
CA LEU A 68 -6.85 9.95 4.07
C LEU A 68 -8.14 10.77 3.90
N ILE A 69 -9.24 10.32 4.51
CA ILE A 69 -10.51 11.07 4.52
C ILE A 69 -10.34 12.41 5.26
N GLN A 70 -9.60 12.45 6.36
CA GLN A 70 -9.30 13.70 7.05
C GLN A 70 -8.39 14.62 6.23
N MET A 71 -7.34 14.08 5.63
CA MET A 71 -6.41 14.81 4.77
C MET A 71 -7.12 15.51 3.60
N ARG A 72 -8.16 14.89 3.04
CA ARG A 72 -8.97 15.47 1.95
C ARG A 72 -9.63 16.81 2.32
N LYS A 73 -9.79 17.13 3.61
CA LYS A 73 -10.41 18.39 4.06
C LYS A 73 -9.50 19.61 3.85
N TYR A 74 -8.22 19.41 3.62
CA TYR A 74 -7.23 20.48 3.44
C TYR A 74 -6.99 20.79 1.96
N ASN A 75 -6.36 21.94 1.68
CA ASN A 75 -5.98 22.32 0.31
C ASN A 75 -4.84 21.44 -0.24
N PRO A 76 -4.60 21.43 -1.57
CA PRO A 76 -3.57 20.58 -2.18
C PRO A 76 -2.15 20.80 -1.62
N GLU A 77 -1.79 22.04 -1.27
CA GLU A 77 -0.49 22.37 -0.71
C GLU A 77 -0.30 21.71 0.66
N SER A 78 -1.27 21.86 1.56
CA SER A 78 -1.31 21.21 2.87
C SER A 78 -1.33 19.69 2.74
N GLN A 79 -2.09 19.14 1.79
CA GLN A 79 -2.08 17.69 1.51
C GLN A 79 -0.68 17.20 1.13
N SER A 80 0.04 17.96 0.30
CA SER A 80 1.42 17.63 -0.09
C SER A 80 2.36 17.62 1.13
N VAL A 81 2.27 18.62 2.02
CA VAL A 81 3.09 18.68 3.23
C VAL A 81 2.80 17.52 4.18
N ILE A 82 1.52 17.13 4.32
CA ILE A 82 1.11 15.96 5.11
C ILE A 82 1.73 14.69 4.52
N LEU A 83 1.63 14.48 3.22
CA LEU A 83 2.19 13.30 2.54
C LEU A 83 3.73 13.26 2.61
N GLU A 84 4.41 14.40 2.47
CA GLU A 84 5.85 14.47 2.62
C GLU A 84 6.30 14.14 4.05
N THR A 85 5.56 14.62 5.05
CA THR A 85 5.84 14.31 6.46
C THR A 85 5.62 12.82 6.74
N LEU A 86 4.52 12.25 6.24
CA LEU A 86 4.24 10.82 6.33
C LEU A 86 5.35 9.98 5.68
N ARG A 87 5.83 10.40 4.51
CA ARG A 87 6.94 9.74 3.82
C ARG A 87 8.22 9.76 4.66
N LYS A 88 8.60 10.91 5.24
CA LYS A 88 9.78 11.00 6.12
C LYS A 88 9.63 10.11 7.35
N GLN A 89 8.43 10.04 7.93
CA GLN A 89 8.12 9.15 9.04
C GLN A 89 8.36 7.68 8.67
N LEU A 90 7.83 7.25 7.53
CA LEU A 90 8.05 5.89 7.00
C LEU A 90 9.53 5.61 6.73
N GLU A 91 10.25 6.53 6.09
CA GLU A 91 11.69 6.38 5.83
C GLU A 91 12.48 6.24 7.14
N SER A 92 12.13 7.03 8.17
CA SER A 92 12.76 6.97 9.49
C SER A 92 12.46 5.68 10.26
N ALA A 93 11.31 5.07 10.01
CA ALA A 93 10.86 3.82 10.60
C ALA A 93 11.23 2.59 9.75
N ASN A 94 12.09 2.75 8.74
CA ASN A 94 12.46 1.68 7.81
C ASN A 94 11.24 0.98 7.15
N PHE A 95 10.24 1.79 6.78
CA PHE A 95 8.99 1.36 6.15
C PHE A 95 8.13 0.41 7.00
N ASP A 96 8.24 0.50 8.32
CA ASP A 96 7.29 -0.15 9.23
C ASP A 96 5.85 0.31 8.94
N THR A 97 4.96 -0.66 8.76
CA THR A 97 3.54 -0.43 8.46
C THR A 97 2.83 0.31 9.59
N ASP A 98 3.25 0.17 10.84
CA ASP A 98 2.63 0.88 11.96
C ASP A 98 2.94 2.39 11.92
N ALA A 99 4.04 2.77 11.26
CA ALA A 99 4.41 4.17 11.04
C ALA A 99 3.65 4.83 9.87
N SER A 100 2.70 4.15 9.25
CA SER A 100 1.91 4.67 8.11
C SER A 100 0.67 5.48 8.51
N ILE A 101 0.47 5.73 9.81
CA ILE A 101 -0.68 6.48 10.34
C ILE A 101 -0.23 7.79 10.95
N LEU A 102 -0.99 8.85 10.67
CA LEU A 102 -0.99 10.12 11.40
C LEU A 102 -2.34 10.29 12.10
N THR A 103 -2.30 10.73 13.35
CA THR A 103 -3.52 11.09 14.07
C THR A 103 -4.08 12.42 13.57
N PRO A 104 -5.38 12.70 13.78
CA PRO A 104 -5.98 13.99 13.44
C PRO A 104 -5.21 15.19 13.99
N GLU A 105 -4.70 15.06 15.22
CA GLU A 105 -3.95 16.09 15.92
C GLU A 105 -2.60 16.35 15.24
N GLN A 106 -1.90 15.29 14.83
CA GLN A 106 -0.65 15.40 14.07
C GLN A 106 -0.87 16.04 12.70
N ILE A 107 -1.96 15.68 12.01
CA ILE A 107 -2.30 16.31 10.73
C ILE A 107 -2.55 17.81 10.91
N GLN A 108 -3.27 18.20 11.96
CA GLN A 108 -3.54 19.60 12.25
C GLN A 108 -2.26 20.37 12.58
N GLU A 109 -1.38 19.79 13.40
CA GLU A 109 -0.06 20.36 13.72
C GLU A 109 0.83 20.55 12.48
N ILE A 110 0.78 19.63 11.52
CA ILE A 110 1.53 19.75 10.25
C ILE A 110 1.02 20.90 9.39
N VAL A 111 -0.29 21.18 9.44
CA VAL A 111 -0.92 22.22 8.60
C VAL A 111 -0.81 23.61 9.23
N GLU A 112 -0.74 23.70 10.56
CA GLU A 112 -0.63 24.96 11.30
C GLU A 112 0.81 25.50 11.40
N ASN A 113 1.82 24.68 11.10
CA ASN A 113 3.24 25.05 11.02
C ASN A 113 3.67 25.45 9.60
#